data_AF-A0A6P1EZH4-F1
#
_entry.id   AF-A0A6P1EZH4-F1
#
_cell.length_a   1.000
_cell.length_b   1.000
_cell.length_c   1.000
_cell.angle_alpha   90.00
_cell.angle_beta   90.00
_cell.angle_gamma   90.00
#
_symmetry.space_group_name_H-M   'P 1'
#
loop_
_entity.id
_entity.type
_entity.pdbx_description
1 polymer ?
#
loop_
_entity_poly.entity_id
_entity_poly.type
_entity_poly.pdbx_seq_one_letter_code
_entity_poly.pdbx_strand_id
1 'polypeptide(L)'
;MRAGRAGRDRLRLGGPKGRVHAVRALHRSRAAAEQRGGAYAGYLAAMTLLVVVLPALRAVVLLAAEPDPALAALDPTTVVGLTAGLLLPAAVLLGRVRGPAVGEPHTTAVMLATDLPRRLVLRRHVAVAGTAAVLASAAAALLISPAVGGAPLVAVGAGAAFGVLLAVAWLAGQCLPGRGAALLTGVLVAAAALPAGPGALLGRALTTADPSALPGTAVLTALAALALAVVPRLLDTVRGGVVVAQSRQWRSARSRGAIGEVADALEGYRGRPGRFRRVDAVRVAPFAIAVPLRDAIGALRTPGRSMAGVAALAAAGLALAVAAVAPPSLLALPAALAGVLAYCGAGVWSDGLRHAAATAGQPALLAPAPFELLLLHGILPLVLAVGIVVVACALAAGPVSPAVAVAVVAVAARAMDATRGALPPTLLGPIPLPIGDGAGAAVLLWNLAGVLVTGLVALGVVSAPGLVAAVPVVAAGCLLIARRRLARA
;
A
#
# COMPACT_ATOMS: atom_id res chain seq x y z
N MET A 1 -56.93 -15.70 3.40
CA MET A 1 -55.88 -15.30 2.43
C MET A 1 -56.34 -14.08 1.63
N ARG A 2 -56.03 -12.85 2.08
CA ARG A 2 -56.29 -11.59 1.34
C ARG A 2 -55.05 -10.68 1.36
N ALA A 3 -53.90 -11.25 0.99
CA ALA A 3 -52.65 -10.53 0.77
C ALA A 3 -52.21 -10.74 -0.68
N GLY A 4 -52.87 -10.06 -1.64
CA GLY A 4 -52.65 -10.38 -3.06
C GLY A 4 -52.81 -9.26 -4.08
N ARG A 5 -53.30 -8.07 -3.72
CA ARG A 5 -53.53 -6.99 -4.71
C ARG A 5 -52.91 -5.62 -4.40
N ALA A 6 -52.51 -5.34 -3.17
CA ALA A 6 -51.87 -4.05 -2.84
C ALA A 6 -50.37 -3.93 -3.25
N GLY A 7 -49.79 -4.98 -3.83
CA GLY A 7 -48.36 -5.04 -4.14
C GLY A 7 -47.96 -4.73 -5.60
N ARG A 8 -48.90 -4.70 -6.55
CA ARG A 8 -48.56 -4.54 -7.99
C ARG A 8 -48.46 -3.09 -8.46
N ASP A 9 -49.17 -2.15 -7.83
CA ASP A 9 -49.11 -0.74 -8.24
C ASP A 9 -47.91 0.04 -7.67
N ARG A 10 -47.17 -0.51 -6.70
CA ARG A 10 -45.96 0.11 -6.15
C ARG A 10 -44.69 -0.13 -6.99
N LEU A 11 -44.80 -0.82 -8.13
CA LEU A 11 -43.66 -1.08 -9.02
C LEU A 11 -43.74 -0.32 -10.35
N ARG A 12 -44.53 0.75 -10.45
CA ARG A 12 -44.13 1.91 -11.29
C ARG A 12 -43.00 2.65 -10.58
N LEU A 13 -41.90 1.95 -10.30
CA LEU A 13 -40.67 2.57 -9.86
C LEU A 13 -40.29 3.55 -10.96
N GLY A 14 -40.22 4.84 -10.62
CA GLY A 14 -39.82 5.89 -11.55
C GLY A 14 -38.53 5.55 -12.30
N GLY A 15 -38.19 6.36 -13.31
CA GLY A 15 -37.06 6.14 -14.22
C GLY A 15 -35.76 5.69 -13.52
N PRO A 16 -34.77 5.13 -14.24
CA PRO A 16 -33.66 4.31 -13.75
C PRO A 16 -33.08 4.58 -12.34
N LYS A 17 -32.99 5.85 -11.93
CA LYS A 17 -32.62 6.26 -10.56
C LYS A 17 -33.55 5.70 -9.48
N GLY A 18 -34.87 5.70 -9.68
CA GLY A 18 -35.87 5.19 -8.73
C GLY A 18 -35.70 3.69 -8.45
N ARG A 19 -35.42 2.91 -9.51
CA ARG A 19 -35.11 1.48 -9.40
C ARG A 19 -33.86 1.22 -8.55
N VAL A 20 -32.78 1.97 -8.76
CA VAL A 20 -31.55 1.87 -7.93
C VAL A 20 -31.82 2.19 -6.46
N HIS A 21 -32.60 3.25 -6.19
CA HIS A 21 -32.93 3.64 -4.83
C HIS A 21 -33.76 2.58 -4.10
N ALA A 22 -34.74 1.96 -4.78
CA ALA A 22 -35.58 0.91 -4.20
C ALA A 22 -34.77 -0.33 -3.78
N VAL A 23 -33.89 -0.84 -4.67
CA VAL A 23 -33.03 -2.00 -4.35
C VAL A 23 -32.12 -1.69 -3.15
N ARG A 24 -31.53 -0.49 -3.10
CA ARG A 24 -30.68 -0.07 -1.98
C ARG A 24 -31.46 0.14 -0.68
N ALA A 25 -32.72 0.59 -0.75
CA ALA A 25 -33.57 0.71 0.43
C ALA A 25 -33.91 -0.66 1.02
N LEU A 26 -34.28 -1.62 0.17
CA LEU A 26 -34.59 -2.99 0.57
C LEU A 26 -33.36 -3.73 1.13
N HIS A 27 -32.18 -3.48 0.58
CA HIS A 27 -30.96 -4.04 1.12
C HIS A 27 -30.59 -3.42 2.48
N ARG A 28 -30.73 -2.09 2.62
CA ARG A 28 -30.47 -1.40 3.91
C ARG A 28 -31.42 -1.84 5.01
N SER A 29 -32.70 -2.09 4.71
CA SER A 29 -33.65 -2.57 5.73
C SER A 29 -33.29 -3.98 6.23
N ARG A 30 -32.65 -4.81 5.39
CA ARG A 30 -32.12 -6.12 5.80
C ARG A 30 -30.79 -6.00 6.56
N ALA A 31 -29.95 -5.03 6.20
CA ALA A 31 -28.64 -4.80 6.84
C ALA A 31 -28.72 -4.03 8.17
N ALA A 32 -29.87 -3.46 8.53
CA ALA A 32 -30.05 -2.69 9.76
C ALA A 32 -29.79 -3.50 11.05
N ALA A 33 -29.79 -4.84 10.98
CA ALA A 33 -29.38 -5.71 12.08
C ALA A 33 -27.85 -5.74 12.32
N GLU A 34 -27.01 -5.42 11.31
CA GLU A 34 -25.54 -5.44 11.40
C GLU A 34 -24.92 -4.06 11.79
N GLN A 35 -25.75 -3.04 12.01
CA GLN A 35 -25.34 -1.63 12.05
C GLN A 35 -24.57 -1.21 13.32
N ARG A 36 -24.42 -2.10 14.31
CA ARG A 36 -23.61 -1.86 15.53
C ARG A 36 -22.11 -1.74 15.24
N GLY A 37 -21.62 -2.20 14.09
CA GLY A 37 -20.19 -2.11 13.71
C GLY A 37 -19.69 -0.72 13.31
N GLY A 38 -20.60 0.25 13.07
CA GLY A 38 -20.21 1.60 12.60
C GLY A 38 -19.53 2.45 13.66
N ALA A 39 -19.97 2.37 14.92
CA ALA A 39 -19.41 3.15 16.03
C ALA A 39 -17.96 2.74 16.32
N TYR A 40 -17.68 1.43 16.32
CA TYR A 40 -16.33 0.90 16.52
C TYR A 40 -15.37 1.32 15.39
N ALA A 41 -15.82 1.31 14.14
CA ALA A 41 -15.00 1.79 13.01
C ALA A 41 -14.70 3.29 13.13
N GLY A 42 -15.66 4.11 13.59
CA GLY A 42 -15.45 5.53 13.88
C GLY A 42 -14.44 5.74 15.01
N TYR A 43 -14.55 4.98 16.10
CA TYR A 43 -13.58 4.97 17.20
C TYR A 43 -12.17 4.60 16.71
N LEU A 44 -12.03 3.52 15.95
CA LEU A 44 -10.74 3.07 15.42
C LEU A 44 -10.10 4.13 14.51
N ALA A 45 -10.90 4.80 13.67
CA ALA A 45 -10.44 5.89 12.82
C ALA A 45 -9.97 7.10 13.65
N ALA A 46 -10.73 7.48 14.67
CA ALA A 46 -10.37 8.58 15.58
C ALA A 46 -9.09 8.27 16.37
N MET A 47 -8.95 7.05 16.89
CA MET A 47 -7.73 6.61 17.59
C MET A 47 -6.53 6.56 16.65
N THR A 48 -6.68 6.07 15.42
CA THR A 48 -5.59 6.08 14.42
C THR A 48 -5.16 7.51 14.11
N LEU A 49 -6.12 8.43 13.95
CA LEU A 49 -5.84 9.85 13.73
C LEU A 49 -5.07 10.48 14.90
N LEU A 50 -5.53 10.26 16.14
CA LEU A 50 -4.95 10.89 17.33
C LEU A 50 -3.60 10.28 17.74
N VAL A 51 -3.44 8.96 17.64
CA VAL A 51 -2.27 8.23 18.17
C VAL A 51 -1.17 8.07 17.12
N VAL A 52 -1.51 7.96 15.84
CA VAL A 52 -0.52 7.71 14.78
C VAL A 52 -0.33 8.93 13.91
N VAL A 53 -1.42 9.48 13.36
CA VAL A 53 -1.33 10.56 12.38
C VAL A 53 -0.87 11.85 13.04
N LEU A 54 -1.48 12.27 14.15
CA LEU A 54 -1.17 13.54 14.81
C LEU A 54 0.28 13.62 15.32
N PRO A 55 0.87 12.59 15.95
CA PRO A 55 2.26 12.64 16.38
C PRO A 55 3.24 12.61 15.21
N ALA A 56 2.95 11.85 14.14
CA ALA A 56 3.75 11.88 12.92
C ALA A 56 3.72 13.28 12.28
N LEU A 57 2.56 13.93 12.26
CA LEU A 57 2.42 15.31 11.79
C LEU A 57 3.18 16.30 12.65
N ARG A 58 3.10 16.17 13.98
CA ARG A 58 3.88 16.99 14.89
C ARG A 58 5.38 16.83 14.62
N ALA A 59 5.85 15.62 14.40
CA ALA A 59 7.25 15.37 14.04
C ALA A 59 7.62 16.08 12.72
N VAL A 60 6.74 16.07 11.71
CA VAL A 60 6.93 16.80 10.44
C VAL A 60 6.92 18.33 10.61
N VAL A 61 6.14 18.85 11.54
CA VAL A 61 6.13 20.31 11.84
C VAL A 61 7.39 20.72 12.59
N LEU A 62 7.83 19.94 13.57
CA LEU A 62 9.09 20.17 14.27
C LEU A 62 10.28 20.08 13.30
N LEU A 63 10.21 19.16 12.33
CA LEU A 63 11.13 19.00 11.21
C LEU A 63 11.31 20.26 10.36
N ALA A 64 10.22 20.98 10.14
CA ALA A 64 10.24 22.20 9.35
C ALA A 64 10.81 23.42 10.10
N ALA A 65 10.84 23.39 11.43
CA ALA A 65 11.23 24.52 12.24
C ALA A 65 12.75 24.62 12.46
N GLU A 66 13.52 23.56 12.18
CA GLU A 66 14.98 23.50 12.33
C GLU A 66 15.66 23.37 10.96
N PRO A 67 16.02 24.47 10.27
CA PRO A 67 16.63 24.41 8.95
C PRO A 67 18.08 23.89 9.04
N ASP A 68 18.31 22.67 8.54
CA ASP A 68 19.63 22.06 8.42
C ASP A 68 20.28 22.43 7.06
N PRO A 69 21.54 22.90 7.02
CA PRO A 69 22.28 23.12 5.78
C PRO A 69 22.35 21.91 4.83
N ALA A 70 22.30 20.68 5.33
CA ALA A 70 22.30 19.47 4.49
C ALA A 70 20.98 19.28 3.74
N LEU A 71 19.85 19.62 4.37
CA LEU A 71 18.52 19.59 3.74
C LEU A 71 18.25 20.85 2.93
N ALA A 72 18.92 21.97 3.22
CA ALA A 72 18.85 23.20 2.42
C ALA A 72 19.31 23.00 0.96
N ALA A 73 20.12 21.97 0.69
CA ALA A 73 20.53 21.61 -0.66
C ALA A 73 19.41 20.92 -1.48
N LEU A 74 18.39 20.35 -0.83
CA LEU A 74 17.25 19.75 -1.51
C LEU A 74 16.14 20.78 -1.68
N ASP A 75 15.80 21.11 -2.93
CA ASP A 75 14.64 21.96 -3.21
C ASP A 75 13.35 21.23 -2.76
N PRO A 76 12.66 21.71 -1.69
CA PRO A 76 11.46 21.07 -1.16
C PRO A 76 10.35 21.01 -2.22
N THR A 77 10.33 21.99 -3.13
CA THR A 77 9.38 22.05 -4.24
C THR A 77 9.53 20.85 -5.16
N THR A 78 10.77 20.49 -5.49
CA THR A 78 11.10 19.35 -6.34
C THR A 78 10.78 18.02 -5.65
N VAL A 79 11.12 17.87 -4.36
CA VAL A 79 10.83 16.64 -3.59
C VAL A 79 9.33 16.41 -3.44
N VAL A 80 8.58 17.42 -2.99
CA VAL A 80 7.13 17.36 -2.87
C VAL A 80 6.48 17.16 -4.24
N GLY A 81 7.01 17.83 -5.26
CA GLY A 81 6.50 17.72 -6.62
C GLY A 81 6.67 16.34 -7.24
N LEU A 82 7.85 15.73 -7.10
CA LEU A 82 8.12 14.38 -7.60
C LEU A 82 7.32 13.32 -6.84
N THR A 83 7.29 13.42 -5.50
CA THR A 83 6.52 12.48 -4.67
C THR A 83 5.04 12.54 -5.02
N ALA A 84 4.45 13.74 -5.10
CA ALA A 84 3.09 13.92 -5.58
C ALA A 84 2.91 13.36 -7.00
N GLY A 85 3.79 13.72 -7.93
CA GLY A 85 3.73 13.24 -9.32
C GLY A 85 3.68 11.72 -9.44
N LEU A 86 4.45 11.00 -8.62
CA LEU A 86 4.48 9.53 -8.57
C LEU A 86 3.22 8.90 -7.92
N LEU A 87 2.43 9.65 -7.15
CA LEU A 87 1.15 9.15 -6.62
C LEU A 87 0.11 8.92 -7.71
N LEU A 88 0.15 9.66 -8.82
CA LEU A 88 -0.77 9.48 -9.94
C LEU A 88 -0.61 8.11 -10.65
N PRO A 89 0.59 7.71 -11.11
CA PRO A 89 0.78 6.37 -11.68
C PRO A 89 0.53 5.27 -10.63
N ALA A 90 0.87 5.49 -9.36
CA ALA A 90 0.55 4.57 -8.28
C ALA A 90 -0.97 4.39 -8.10
N ALA A 91 -1.76 5.46 -8.21
CA ALA A 91 -3.22 5.41 -8.16
C ALA A 91 -3.80 4.57 -9.31
N VAL A 92 -3.27 4.71 -10.54
CA VAL A 92 -3.65 3.86 -11.68
C VAL A 92 -3.38 2.39 -11.37
N LEU A 93 -2.19 2.07 -10.87
CA LEU A 93 -1.83 0.69 -10.52
C LEU A 93 -2.71 0.14 -9.39
N LEU A 94 -3.01 0.97 -8.38
CA LEU A 94 -3.93 0.61 -7.31
C LEU A 94 -5.33 0.31 -7.84
N GLY A 95 -5.82 1.08 -8.81
CA GLY A 95 -7.14 0.91 -9.43
C GLY A 95 -7.33 -0.45 -10.09
N ARG A 96 -6.24 -1.01 -10.63
CA ARG A 96 -6.23 -2.35 -11.20
C ARG A 96 -6.45 -3.44 -10.17
N VAL A 97 -5.94 -3.24 -8.96
CA VAL A 97 -5.98 -4.19 -7.85
C VAL A 97 -7.27 -4.02 -7.07
N ARG A 98 -7.60 -2.78 -6.73
CA ARG A 98 -8.82 -2.37 -6.03
C ARG A 98 -9.21 -0.99 -6.53
N GLY A 99 -10.26 -0.90 -7.35
CA GLY A 99 -10.74 0.40 -7.82
C GLY A 99 -11.75 1.09 -6.88
N PRO A 100 -12.06 2.37 -7.15
CA PRO A 100 -12.99 3.16 -6.33
C PRO A 100 -14.46 2.73 -6.46
N ALA A 101 -14.83 1.98 -7.49
CA ALA A 101 -16.21 1.50 -7.68
C ALA A 101 -16.54 0.24 -6.85
N VAL A 102 -15.64 -0.20 -5.97
CA VAL A 102 -15.85 -1.37 -5.10
C VAL A 102 -16.97 -1.12 -4.09
N GLY A 103 -17.97 -1.99 -4.12
CA GLY A 103 -19.09 -1.99 -3.17
C GLY A 103 -19.39 -3.40 -2.65
N GLU A 104 -20.61 -3.58 -2.14
CA GLU A 104 -21.09 -4.87 -1.64
C GLU A 104 -21.20 -5.89 -2.79
N PRO A 105 -20.59 -7.10 -2.71
CA PRO A 105 -20.46 -7.99 -3.86
C PRO A 105 -21.79 -8.45 -4.46
N HIS A 106 -22.75 -8.87 -3.62
CA HIS A 106 -24.03 -9.41 -4.08
C HIS A 106 -24.89 -8.32 -4.72
N THR A 107 -25.08 -7.19 -4.03
CA THR A 107 -25.86 -6.06 -4.51
C THR A 107 -25.26 -5.50 -5.81
N THR A 108 -23.93 -5.39 -5.90
CA THR A 108 -23.24 -4.96 -7.12
C THR A 108 -23.45 -5.94 -8.27
N ALA A 109 -23.37 -7.26 -8.03
CA ALA A 109 -23.61 -8.27 -9.05
C ALA A 109 -25.04 -8.22 -9.60
N VAL A 110 -26.04 -8.10 -8.72
CA VAL A 110 -27.46 -8.00 -9.11
C VAL A 110 -27.72 -6.71 -9.90
N MET A 111 -27.24 -5.55 -9.43
CA MET A 111 -27.48 -4.28 -10.12
C MET A 111 -26.75 -4.16 -11.46
N LEU A 112 -25.60 -4.82 -11.64
CA LEU A 112 -24.86 -4.80 -12.91
C LEU A 112 -25.38 -5.83 -13.92
N ALA A 113 -26.24 -6.76 -13.49
CA ALA A 113 -26.90 -7.73 -14.36
C ALA A 113 -28.20 -7.19 -15.00
N THR A 114 -28.68 -6.01 -14.58
CA THR A 114 -29.88 -5.37 -15.14
C THR A 114 -29.56 -4.45 -16.31
N ASP A 115 -30.61 -3.90 -16.93
CA ASP A 115 -30.57 -2.88 -18.00
C ASP A 115 -30.11 -1.49 -17.52
N LEU A 116 -29.76 -1.34 -16.24
CA LEU A 116 -29.40 -0.04 -15.67
C LEU A 116 -28.04 0.43 -16.18
N PRO A 117 -27.89 1.71 -16.55
CA PRO A 117 -26.60 2.24 -16.99
C PRO A 117 -25.61 2.20 -15.83
N ARG A 118 -24.41 1.66 -16.10
CA ARG A 118 -23.36 1.39 -15.11
C ARG A 118 -22.98 2.63 -14.31
N ARG A 119 -22.92 3.80 -14.97
CA ARG A 119 -22.69 5.09 -14.29
C ARG A 119 -23.68 5.38 -13.16
N LEU A 120 -24.96 5.04 -13.28
CA LEU A 120 -25.94 5.28 -12.20
C LEU A 120 -25.73 4.31 -11.02
N VAL A 121 -25.38 3.06 -11.33
CA VAL A 121 -25.14 2.02 -10.33
C VAL A 121 -23.88 2.32 -9.51
N LEU A 122 -22.80 2.75 -10.17
CA LEU A 122 -21.47 2.88 -9.56
C LEU A 122 -21.12 4.28 -9.05
N ARG A 123 -21.79 5.35 -9.52
CA ARG A 123 -21.47 6.75 -9.17
C ARG A 123 -21.37 7.00 -7.67
N ARG A 124 -22.24 6.40 -6.85
CA ARG A 124 -22.19 6.60 -5.39
C ARG A 124 -20.88 6.09 -4.78
N HIS A 125 -20.43 4.90 -5.16
CA HIS A 125 -19.20 4.32 -4.61
C HIS A 125 -17.99 5.14 -5.04
N VAL A 126 -17.93 5.51 -6.32
CA VAL A 126 -16.86 6.36 -6.86
C VAL A 126 -16.87 7.76 -6.24
N ALA A 127 -18.05 8.35 -6.02
CA ALA A 127 -18.15 9.65 -5.37
C ALA A 127 -17.64 9.59 -3.92
N VAL A 128 -18.04 8.60 -3.12
CA VAL A 128 -17.57 8.44 -1.73
C VAL A 128 -16.06 8.20 -1.67
N ALA A 129 -15.55 7.31 -2.52
CA ALA A 129 -14.12 7.02 -2.59
C ALA A 129 -13.31 8.22 -3.09
N GLY A 130 -13.82 8.93 -4.11
CA GLY A 130 -13.22 10.14 -4.65
C GLY A 130 -13.22 11.29 -3.66
N THR A 131 -14.33 11.52 -2.94
CA THR A 131 -14.39 12.55 -1.89
C THR A 131 -13.40 12.25 -0.76
N ALA A 132 -13.23 10.97 -0.38
CA ALA A 132 -12.24 10.60 0.62
C ALA A 132 -10.81 10.89 0.13
N ALA A 133 -10.49 10.61 -1.13
CA ALA A 133 -9.19 10.94 -1.72
C ALA A 133 -8.95 12.46 -1.79
N VAL A 134 -9.96 13.24 -2.17
CA VAL A 134 -9.91 14.71 -2.19
C VAL A 134 -9.67 15.27 -0.79
N LEU A 135 -10.43 14.83 0.21
CA LEU A 135 -10.28 15.28 1.60
C LEU A 135 -8.92 14.88 2.17
N ALA A 136 -8.45 13.66 1.92
CA ALA A 136 -7.13 13.22 2.38
C ALA A 136 -6.00 14.05 1.75
N SER A 137 -6.08 14.33 0.44
CA SER A 137 -5.09 15.14 -0.27
C SER A 137 -5.11 16.61 0.19
N ALA A 138 -6.30 17.19 0.38
CA ALA A 138 -6.46 18.53 0.92
C ALA A 138 -5.96 18.65 2.36
N ALA A 139 -6.24 17.66 3.21
CA ALA A 139 -5.73 17.62 4.58
C ALA A 139 -4.21 17.48 4.61
N ALA A 140 -3.63 16.59 3.79
CA ALA A 140 -2.18 16.46 3.65
C ALA A 140 -1.54 17.78 3.21
N ALA A 141 -2.14 18.46 2.21
CA ALA A 141 -1.68 19.77 1.75
C ALA A 141 -1.74 20.85 2.86
N LEU A 142 -2.84 20.91 3.61
CA LEU A 142 -2.99 21.84 4.75
C LEU A 142 -1.91 21.62 5.82
N LEU A 143 -1.51 20.37 6.02
CA LEU A 143 -0.54 19.99 7.04
C LEU A 143 0.90 20.22 6.60
N ILE A 144 1.19 19.99 5.30
CA ILE A 144 2.52 20.18 4.73
C ILE A 144 2.81 21.66 4.51
N SER A 145 1.87 22.43 3.97
CA SER A 145 2.07 23.83 3.58
C SER A 145 2.72 24.72 4.64
N PRO A 146 2.22 24.81 5.90
CA PRO A 146 2.82 25.68 6.91
C PRO A 146 4.23 25.22 7.30
N ALA A 147 4.51 23.92 7.22
CA ALA A 147 5.82 23.35 7.50
C ALA A 147 6.85 23.80 6.44
N VAL A 148 6.44 23.97 5.18
CA VAL A 148 7.36 24.38 4.10
C VAL A 148 7.21 25.85 3.70
N GLY A 149 6.56 26.67 4.52
CA GLY A 149 6.41 28.12 4.29
C GLY A 149 5.38 28.53 3.23
N GLY A 150 4.47 27.63 2.81
CA GLY A 150 3.43 27.92 1.82
C GLY A 150 2.13 28.51 2.39
N ALA A 151 1.30 29.09 1.51
CA ALA A 151 0.00 29.64 1.87
C ALA A 151 -1.08 28.53 2.03
N PRO A 152 -1.64 28.30 3.24
CA PRO A 152 -2.47 27.14 3.54
C PRO A 152 -3.76 27.07 2.70
N LEU A 153 -4.36 28.20 2.36
CA LEU A 153 -5.58 28.23 1.53
C LEU A 153 -5.30 27.81 0.08
N VAL A 154 -4.20 28.30 -0.50
CA VAL A 154 -3.77 27.93 -1.86
C VAL A 154 -3.39 26.45 -1.90
N ALA A 155 -2.64 25.99 -0.89
CA ALA A 155 -2.28 24.60 -0.69
C ALA A 155 -3.51 23.67 -0.61
N VAL A 156 -4.53 24.01 0.18
CA VAL A 156 -5.76 23.22 0.29
C VAL A 156 -6.48 23.12 -1.05
N GLY A 157 -6.58 24.23 -1.79
CA GLY A 157 -7.18 24.25 -3.13
C GLY A 157 -6.42 23.36 -4.12
N ALA A 158 -5.10 23.50 -4.18
CA ALA A 158 -4.23 22.69 -5.03
C ALA A 158 -4.26 21.21 -4.62
N GLY A 159 -4.22 20.92 -3.32
CA GLY A 159 -4.32 19.57 -2.76
C GLY A 159 -5.66 18.91 -3.08
N ALA A 160 -6.77 19.64 -3.00
CA ALA A 160 -8.08 19.15 -3.39
C ALA A 160 -8.15 18.85 -4.90
N ALA A 161 -7.67 19.77 -5.76
CA ALA A 161 -7.60 19.56 -7.21
C ALA A 161 -6.72 18.34 -7.56
N PHE A 162 -5.57 18.19 -6.92
CA PHE A 162 -4.71 17.02 -7.07
C PHE A 162 -5.40 15.73 -6.60
N GLY A 163 -6.14 15.78 -5.50
CA GLY A 163 -6.95 14.66 -5.00
C GLY A 163 -8.02 14.20 -6.00
N VAL A 164 -8.58 15.12 -6.79
CA VAL A 164 -9.48 14.77 -7.91
C VAL A 164 -8.71 14.01 -8.99
N LEU A 165 -7.52 14.49 -9.38
CA LEU A 165 -6.66 13.79 -10.35
C LEU A 165 -6.31 12.38 -9.87
N LEU A 166 -5.96 12.22 -8.58
CA LEU A 166 -5.72 10.91 -7.97
C LEU A 166 -6.96 10.00 -8.05
N ALA A 167 -8.15 10.52 -7.72
CA ALA A 167 -9.39 9.75 -7.77
C ALA A 167 -9.74 9.31 -9.21
N VAL A 168 -9.52 10.18 -10.21
CA VAL A 168 -9.76 9.85 -11.62
C VAL A 168 -8.71 8.88 -12.15
N ALA A 169 -7.43 9.04 -11.81
CA ALA A 169 -6.36 8.10 -12.16
C ALA A 169 -6.64 6.72 -11.53
N TRP A 170 -7.09 6.70 -10.28
CA TRP A 170 -7.52 5.49 -9.58
C TRP A 170 -8.69 4.79 -10.27
N LEU A 171 -9.71 5.55 -10.68
CA LEU A 171 -10.82 5.02 -11.47
C LEU A 171 -10.37 4.52 -12.85
N ALA A 172 -9.52 5.28 -13.55
CA ALA A 172 -9.01 4.92 -14.86
C ALA A 172 -8.24 3.59 -14.80
N GLY A 173 -7.47 3.35 -13.74
CA GLY A 173 -6.83 2.05 -13.48
C GLY A 173 -7.82 0.89 -13.39
N GLN A 174 -9.02 1.12 -12.83
CA GLN A 174 -10.07 0.11 -12.75
C GLN A 174 -10.78 -0.12 -14.10
N CYS A 175 -10.99 0.93 -14.89
CA CYS A 175 -11.79 0.89 -16.11
C CYS A 175 -10.99 0.44 -17.34
N LEU A 176 -9.73 0.88 -17.45
CA LEU A 176 -8.94 0.70 -18.65
C LEU A 176 -8.47 -0.76 -18.81
N PRO A 177 -8.38 -1.26 -20.06
CA PRO A 177 -7.74 -2.54 -20.32
C PRO A 177 -6.26 -2.48 -19.93
N GLY A 178 -5.65 -3.66 -19.75
CA GLY A 178 -4.30 -3.72 -19.18
C GLY A 178 -3.22 -2.93 -19.94
N ARG A 179 -3.34 -2.84 -21.28
CA ARG A 179 -2.47 -1.99 -22.11
C ARG A 179 -2.74 -0.50 -21.90
N GLY A 180 -4.01 -0.09 -21.86
CA GLY A 180 -4.39 1.30 -21.63
C GLY A 180 -3.96 1.81 -20.26
N ALA A 181 -4.12 1.00 -19.21
CA ALA A 181 -3.63 1.33 -17.88
C ALA A 181 -2.09 1.44 -17.85
N ALA A 182 -1.36 0.54 -18.52
CA ALA A 182 0.10 0.61 -18.60
C ALA A 182 0.60 1.86 -19.35
N LEU A 183 -0.05 2.21 -20.47
CA LEU A 183 0.24 3.44 -21.21
C LEU A 183 -0.01 4.67 -20.34
N LEU A 184 -1.16 4.74 -19.66
CA LEU A 184 -1.48 5.84 -18.74
C LEU A 184 -0.45 5.94 -17.60
N THR A 185 -0.08 4.81 -16.99
CA THR A 185 0.99 4.78 -15.97
C THR A 185 2.30 5.33 -16.54
N GLY A 186 2.72 4.92 -17.74
CA GLY A 186 3.94 5.41 -18.38
C GLY A 186 3.91 6.92 -18.66
N VAL A 187 2.79 7.42 -19.20
CA VAL A 187 2.58 8.86 -19.43
C VAL A 187 2.64 9.65 -18.13
N LEU A 188 2.01 9.14 -17.06
CA LEU A 188 2.02 9.81 -15.76
C LEU A 188 3.40 9.78 -15.08
N VAL A 189 4.18 8.71 -15.26
CA VAL A 189 5.58 8.66 -14.81
C VAL A 189 6.43 9.70 -15.55
N ALA A 190 6.28 9.81 -16.87
CA ALA A 190 6.97 10.85 -17.64
C ALA A 190 6.53 12.26 -17.21
N ALA A 191 5.22 12.46 -16.99
CA ALA A 191 4.67 13.73 -16.52
C ALA A 191 5.14 14.11 -15.10
N ALA A 192 5.44 13.14 -14.23
CA ALA A 192 5.98 13.39 -12.90
C ALA A 192 7.37 14.04 -12.95
N ALA A 193 8.15 13.80 -14.01
CA ALA A 193 9.46 14.42 -14.23
C ALA A 193 9.39 15.81 -14.89
N LEU A 194 8.22 16.24 -15.38
CA LEU A 194 8.09 17.54 -16.02
C LEU A 194 7.99 18.66 -14.98
N PRO A 195 8.71 19.80 -15.17
CA PRO A 195 8.64 20.94 -14.25
C PRO A 195 7.27 21.64 -14.25
N ALA A 196 6.42 21.37 -15.25
CA ALA A 196 5.03 21.83 -15.32
C ALA A 196 4.02 20.69 -15.12
N GLY A 197 4.49 19.50 -14.70
CA GLY A 197 3.64 18.37 -14.39
C GLY A 197 2.74 18.63 -13.16
N PRO A 198 1.64 17.87 -13.00
CA PRO A 198 0.69 18.08 -11.90
C PRO A 198 1.33 17.96 -10.52
N GLY A 199 2.34 17.08 -10.38
CA GLY A 199 3.14 16.98 -9.17
C GLY A 199 3.91 18.28 -8.88
N ALA A 200 4.70 18.77 -9.84
CA ALA A 200 5.46 20.01 -9.71
C ALA A 200 4.58 21.24 -9.44
N LEU A 201 3.39 21.32 -10.06
CA LEU A 201 2.41 22.37 -9.78
C LEU A 201 1.90 22.31 -8.33
N LEU A 202 1.66 21.11 -7.80
CA LEU A 202 1.28 20.94 -6.40
C LEU A 202 2.45 21.29 -5.48
N GLY A 203 3.67 20.86 -5.81
CA GLY A 203 4.88 21.20 -5.07
C GLY A 203 5.03 22.71 -4.89
N ARG A 204 4.92 23.48 -5.98
CA ARG A 204 4.96 24.96 -5.92
C ARG A 204 3.83 25.52 -5.04
N ALA A 205 2.60 25.07 -5.25
CA ALA A 205 1.47 25.55 -4.46
C ALA A 205 1.59 25.25 -2.95
N LEU A 206 2.36 24.22 -2.59
CA LEU A 206 2.63 23.86 -1.20
C LEU A 206 3.80 24.63 -0.59
N THR A 207 4.81 25.00 -1.37
CA THR A 207 6.06 25.60 -0.86
C THR A 207 6.14 27.12 -0.99
N THR A 208 5.30 27.75 -1.81
CA THR A 208 5.35 29.21 -2.02
C THR A 208 4.19 29.92 -1.32
N ALA A 209 4.49 30.96 -0.54
CA ALA A 209 3.49 31.87 0.02
C ALA A 209 3.02 32.93 -1.00
N ASP A 210 3.77 33.10 -2.10
CA ASP A 210 3.51 34.15 -3.07
C ASP A 210 2.26 33.91 -3.92
N PRO A 211 1.56 34.98 -4.36
CA PRO A 211 0.47 34.89 -5.33
C PRO A 211 0.86 34.24 -6.66
N SER A 212 2.15 34.11 -6.95
CA SER A 212 2.69 33.40 -8.12
C SER A 212 2.32 31.92 -8.17
N ALA A 213 1.82 31.33 -7.08
CA ALA A 213 1.26 29.98 -7.02
C ALA A 213 -0.16 29.86 -7.63
N LEU A 214 -0.89 30.97 -7.72
CA LEU A 214 -2.29 30.98 -8.16
C LEU A 214 -2.47 30.46 -9.60
N PRO A 215 -1.64 30.83 -10.59
CA PRO A 215 -1.72 30.27 -11.94
C PRO A 215 -1.54 28.75 -11.94
N GLY A 216 -0.58 28.22 -11.18
CA GLY A 216 -0.35 26.77 -11.08
C GLY A 216 -1.54 26.03 -10.47
N THR A 217 -2.14 26.62 -9.43
CA THR A 217 -3.35 26.10 -8.78
C THR A 217 -4.56 26.16 -9.71
N ALA A 218 -4.70 27.23 -10.52
CA ALA A 218 -5.73 27.36 -11.53
C ALA A 218 -5.58 26.29 -12.64
N VAL A 219 -4.35 26.04 -13.11
CA VAL A 219 -4.05 24.96 -14.07
C VAL A 219 -4.40 23.59 -13.49
N LEU A 220 -4.02 23.29 -12.24
CA LEU A 220 -4.40 22.05 -11.56
C LEU A 220 -5.92 21.89 -11.46
N THR A 221 -6.63 22.97 -11.14
CA THR A 221 -8.09 22.98 -11.03
C THR A 221 -8.74 22.73 -12.40
N ALA A 222 -8.22 23.35 -13.45
CA ALA A 222 -8.67 23.11 -14.83
C ALA A 222 -8.43 21.66 -15.26
N LEU A 223 -7.25 21.10 -14.97
CA LEU A 223 -6.94 19.69 -15.22
C LEU A 223 -7.88 18.76 -14.44
N ALA A 224 -8.18 19.07 -13.17
CA ALA A 224 -9.12 18.31 -12.35
C ALA A 224 -10.55 18.34 -12.93
N ALA A 225 -11.01 19.50 -13.39
CA ALA A 225 -12.31 19.64 -14.05
C ALA A 225 -12.39 18.84 -15.36
N LEU A 226 -11.35 18.92 -16.20
CA LEU A 226 -11.23 18.10 -17.41
C LEU A 226 -11.23 16.61 -17.10
N ALA A 227 -10.50 16.18 -16.07
CA ALA A 227 -10.45 14.79 -15.63
C ALA A 227 -11.84 14.29 -15.15
N LEU A 228 -12.57 15.12 -14.39
CA LEU A 228 -13.94 14.80 -13.95
C LEU A 228 -14.91 14.61 -15.12
N ALA A 229 -14.74 15.36 -16.22
CA ALA A 229 -15.57 15.22 -17.41
C ALA A 229 -15.45 13.84 -18.08
N VAL A 230 -14.33 13.12 -17.87
CA VAL A 230 -14.11 11.77 -18.41
C VAL A 230 -14.78 10.68 -17.53
N VAL A 231 -15.08 10.96 -16.27
CA VAL A 231 -15.62 9.97 -15.30
C VAL A 231 -16.87 9.23 -15.80
N PRO A 232 -17.89 9.87 -16.41
CA PRO A 232 -19.05 9.16 -16.94
C PRO A 232 -18.68 8.12 -18.01
N ARG A 233 -17.77 8.47 -18.92
CA ARG A 233 -17.28 7.56 -19.96
C ARG A 233 -16.49 6.40 -19.36
N LEU A 234 -15.61 6.69 -18.40
CA LEU A 234 -14.88 5.63 -17.67
C LEU A 234 -15.85 4.67 -16.99
N LEU A 235 -16.88 5.18 -16.30
CA LEU A 235 -17.89 4.36 -15.65
C LEU A 235 -18.69 3.48 -16.61
N ASP A 236 -18.98 3.98 -17.82
CA ASP A 236 -19.69 3.21 -18.83
C ASP A 236 -18.80 2.08 -19.42
N THR A 237 -17.48 2.25 -19.42
CA THR A 237 -16.51 1.20 -19.84
C THR A 237 -16.20 0.15 -18.76
N VAL A 238 -16.58 0.38 -17.50
CA VAL A 238 -16.27 -0.52 -16.38
C VAL A 238 -16.82 -1.92 -16.64
N ARG A 239 -15.96 -2.94 -16.59
CA ARG A 239 -16.37 -4.35 -16.75
C ARG A 239 -16.99 -4.86 -15.45
N GLY A 240 -18.27 -5.23 -15.49
CA GLY A 240 -18.98 -5.66 -14.28
C GLY A 240 -18.34 -6.85 -13.55
N GLY A 241 -17.81 -7.81 -14.29
CA GLY A 241 -17.06 -8.94 -13.72
C GLY A 241 -15.82 -8.53 -12.92
N VAL A 242 -15.12 -7.46 -13.35
CA VAL A 242 -13.95 -6.93 -12.63
C VAL A 242 -14.38 -6.30 -11.31
N VAL A 243 -15.44 -5.48 -11.32
CA VAL A 243 -15.95 -4.85 -10.09
C VAL A 243 -16.42 -5.90 -9.09
N VAL A 244 -17.17 -6.91 -9.53
CA VAL A 244 -17.66 -7.98 -8.66
C VAL A 244 -16.48 -8.78 -8.08
N ALA A 245 -15.47 -9.09 -8.88
CA ALA A 245 -14.26 -9.78 -8.40
C ALA A 245 -13.51 -8.94 -7.35
N GLN A 246 -13.26 -7.66 -7.64
CA GLN A 246 -12.61 -6.75 -6.70
C GLN A 246 -13.43 -6.55 -5.42
N SER A 247 -14.76 -6.50 -5.52
CA SER A 247 -15.68 -6.45 -4.38
C SER A 247 -15.59 -7.69 -3.50
N ARG A 248 -15.62 -8.89 -4.08
CA ARG A 248 -15.47 -10.16 -3.33
C ARG A 248 -14.13 -10.22 -2.63
N GLN A 249 -13.07 -9.85 -3.35
CA GLN A 249 -11.71 -9.81 -2.84
C GLN A 249 -11.57 -8.81 -1.68
N TRP A 250 -12.10 -7.59 -1.82
CA TRP A 250 -12.11 -6.59 -0.76
C TRP A 250 -12.91 -7.03 0.46
N ARG A 251 -14.08 -7.67 0.27
CA ARG A 251 -14.86 -8.20 1.39
C ARG A 251 -14.11 -9.30 2.13
N SER A 252 -13.48 -10.22 1.40
CA SER A 252 -12.63 -11.26 1.99
C SER A 252 -11.46 -10.65 2.77
N ALA A 253 -10.77 -9.66 2.19
CA ALA A 253 -9.66 -8.98 2.84
C ALA A 253 -10.11 -8.22 4.10
N ARG A 254 -11.26 -7.53 4.04
CA ARG A 254 -11.84 -6.84 5.19
C ARG A 254 -12.25 -7.81 6.31
N SER A 255 -12.84 -8.95 5.95
CA SER A 255 -13.23 -9.99 6.91
C SER A 255 -12.02 -10.56 7.65
N ARG A 256 -10.94 -10.88 6.94
CA ARG A 256 -9.68 -11.39 7.53
C ARG A 256 -8.94 -10.31 8.30
N GLY A 257 -8.90 -9.08 7.78
CA GLY A 257 -8.30 -7.95 8.48
C GLY A 257 -9.02 -7.62 9.79
N ALA A 258 -10.34 -7.80 9.84
CA ALA A 258 -11.13 -7.58 11.05
C ALA A 258 -10.80 -8.57 12.19
N ILE A 259 -10.31 -9.77 11.86
CA ILE A 259 -9.84 -10.75 12.85
C ILE A 259 -8.32 -10.65 13.11
N GLY A 260 -7.66 -9.61 12.56
CA GLY A 260 -6.22 -9.39 12.76
C GLY A 260 -5.31 -10.20 11.84
N GLU A 261 -5.84 -10.92 10.85
CA GLU A 261 -5.05 -11.71 9.89
C GLU A 261 -4.68 -10.88 8.66
N VAL A 262 -3.76 -9.92 8.82
CA VAL A 262 -3.40 -8.98 7.74
C VAL A 262 -2.67 -9.69 6.60
N ALA A 263 -1.79 -10.65 6.90
CA ALA A 263 -1.06 -11.40 5.88
C ALA A 263 -2.02 -12.17 4.95
N ASP A 264 -3.03 -12.82 5.51
CA ASP A 264 -4.03 -13.60 4.76
C ASP A 264 -5.04 -12.69 4.07
N ALA A 265 -5.34 -11.51 4.64
CA ALA A 265 -6.12 -10.48 3.97
C ALA A 265 -5.45 -10.01 2.66
N LEU A 266 -4.12 -9.92 2.66
CA LEU A 266 -3.34 -9.46 1.51
C LEU A 266 -3.03 -10.56 0.50
N GLU A 267 -3.13 -11.83 0.87
CA GLU A 267 -2.82 -12.96 -0.01
C GLU A 267 -3.65 -12.96 -1.30
N GLY A 268 -4.94 -12.60 -1.21
CA GLY A 268 -5.82 -12.51 -2.37
C GLY A 268 -5.32 -11.54 -3.44
N TYR A 269 -4.54 -10.52 -3.05
CA TYR A 269 -3.99 -9.48 -3.93
C TYR A 269 -2.68 -9.85 -4.61
N ARG A 270 -2.14 -11.05 -4.40
CA ARG A 270 -0.94 -11.50 -5.08
C ARG A 270 -1.17 -11.60 -6.59
N GLY A 271 -0.20 -11.11 -7.36
CA GLY A 271 -0.22 -11.15 -8.82
C GLY A 271 -0.18 -12.59 -9.33
N ARG A 272 -1.07 -12.94 -10.28
CA ARG A 272 -1.06 -14.25 -10.92
C ARG A 272 0.09 -14.36 -11.93
N PRO A 273 0.78 -15.53 -12.03
CA PRO A 273 1.79 -15.77 -13.06
C PRO A 273 1.25 -15.53 -14.48
N GLY A 274 1.88 -14.64 -15.23
CA GLY A 274 1.40 -14.19 -16.53
C GLY A 274 2.37 -14.40 -17.69
N ARG A 275 3.67 -14.18 -17.47
CA ARG A 275 4.72 -14.31 -18.50
C ARG A 275 5.53 -15.59 -18.31
N PHE A 276 6.35 -15.96 -19.29
CA PHE A 276 7.31 -17.08 -19.21
C PHE A 276 6.72 -18.41 -18.72
N ARG A 277 5.47 -18.71 -19.10
CA ARG A 277 4.80 -19.97 -18.73
C ARG A 277 5.45 -21.21 -19.36
N ARG A 278 6.14 -21.03 -20.49
CA ARG A 278 6.86 -22.09 -21.22
C ARG A 278 8.25 -22.38 -20.66
N VAL A 279 8.76 -21.57 -19.74
CA VAL A 279 10.07 -21.82 -19.12
C VAL A 279 9.88 -22.78 -17.97
N ASP A 280 10.49 -23.96 -18.04
CA ASP A 280 10.38 -24.96 -16.98
C ASP A 280 11.06 -24.47 -15.69
N ALA A 281 10.25 -24.40 -14.64
CA ALA A 281 10.68 -23.97 -13.31
C ALA A 281 11.33 -25.11 -12.51
N VAL A 282 11.06 -26.36 -12.91
CA VAL A 282 11.64 -27.56 -12.31
C VAL A 282 12.67 -28.08 -13.31
N ARG A 283 13.94 -28.12 -12.89
CA ARG A 283 15.05 -28.61 -13.70
C ARG A 283 15.81 -29.66 -12.92
N VAL A 284 16.40 -30.61 -13.63
CA VAL A 284 17.36 -31.56 -13.05
C VAL A 284 18.65 -30.79 -12.79
N ALA A 285 18.86 -30.41 -11.53
CA ALA A 285 20.03 -29.69 -11.06
C ALA A 285 20.27 -30.02 -9.57
N PRO A 286 21.48 -29.81 -9.03
CA PRO A 286 21.71 -29.93 -7.59
C PRO A 286 20.70 -29.09 -6.81
N PHE A 287 20.16 -29.65 -5.73
CA PHE A 287 19.04 -29.07 -4.99
C PHE A 287 19.29 -27.60 -4.57
N ALA A 288 20.52 -27.31 -4.12
CA ALA A 288 20.95 -25.97 -3.73
C ALA A 288 20.89 -24.93 -4.85
N ILE A 289 20.96 -25.35 -6.12
CA ILE A 289 20.87 -24.49 -7.31
C ILE A 289 19.42 -24.48 -7.84
N ALA A 290 18.74 -25.62 -7.82
CA ALA A 290 17.39 -25.77 -8.33
C ALA A 290 16.38 -24.85 -7.62
N VAL A 291 16.49 -24.71 -6.30
CA VAL A 291 15.59 -23.88 -5.48
C VAL A 291 15.66 -22.39 -5.84
N PRO A 292 16.82 -21.69 -5.79
CA PRO A 292 16.89 -20.28 -6.16
C PRO A 292 16.55 -20.03 -7.64
N LEU A 293 16.89 -20.97 -8.53
CA LEU A 293 16.52 -20.85 -9.95
C LEU A 293 15.00 -20.92 -10.15
N ARG A 294 14.32 -21.82 -9.43
CA ARG A 294 12.86 -21.92 -9.42
C ARG A 294 12.23 -20.60 -8.95
N ASP A 295 12.75 -20.02 -7.88
CA ASP A 295 12.25 -18.73 -7.36
C ASP A 295 12.48 -17.60 -8.36
N ALA A 296 13.65 -17.57 -9.01
CA ALA A 296 13.98 -16.58 -10.03
C ALA A 296 13.00 -16.66 -11.21
N ILE A 297 12.68 -17.88 -11.67
CA ILE A 297 11.67 -18.11 -12.71
C ILE A 297 10.29 -17.66 -12.21
N GLY A 298 9.93 -17.92 -10.95
CA GLY A 298 8.71 -17.41 -10.32
C GLY A 298 8.60 -15.88 -10.34
N ALA A 299 9.71 -15.20 -10.02
CA ALA A 299 9.82 -13.74 -10.08
C ALA A 299 9.65 -13.20 -11.51
N LEU A 300 10.26 -13.86 -12.51
CA LEU A 300 10.14 -13.49 -13.92
C LEU A 300 8.70 -13.67 -14.44
N ARG A 301 7.95 -14.64 -13.93
CA ARG A 301 6.55 -14.88 -14.30
C ARG A 301 5.60 -13.78 -13.77
N THR A 302 6.05 -12.95 -12.81
CA THR A 302 5.27 -11.88 -12.17
C THR A 302 5.97 -10.50 -12.27
N PRO A 303 6.24 -10.01 -13.51
CA PRO A 303 7.11 -8.85 -13.72
C PRO A 303 6.62 -7.56 -13.03
N GLY A 304 5.30 -7.32 -13.00
CA GLY A 304 4.76 -6.14 -12.31
C GLY A 304 5.02 -6.15 -10.79
N ARG A 305 5.03 -7.35 -10.18
CA ARG A 305 5.35 -7.52 -8.76
C ARG A 305 6.85 -7.27 -8.54
N SER A 306 7.70 -7.86 -9.39
CA SER A 306 9.16 -7.67 -9.36
C SER A 306 9.54 -6.20 -9.53
N MET A 307 8.94 -5.47 -10.47
CA MET A 307 9.17 -4.03 -10.65
C MET A 307 8.77 -3.22 -9.40
N ALA A 308 7.65 -3.55 -8.76
CA ALA A 308 7.25 -2.89 -7.51
C ALA A 308 8.25 -3.19 -6.38
N GLY A 309 8.78 -4.41 -6.31
CA GLY A 309 9.85 -4.78 -5.38
C GLY A 309 11.13 -3.98 -5.61
N VAL A 310 11.58 -3.87 -6.87
CA VAL A 310 12.75 -3.06 -7.26
C VAL A 310 12.53 -1.60 -6.88
N ALA A 311 11.37 -1.02 -7.20
CA ALA A 311 11.05 0.36 -6.86
C ALA A 311 11.05 0.60 -5.34
N ALA A 312 10.47 -0.31 -4.55
CA ALA A 312 10.47 -0.21 -3.09
C ALA A 312 11.88 -0.32 -2.50
N LEU A 313 12.72 -1.26 -2.97
CA LEU A 313 14.11 -1.39 -2.52
C LEU A 313 14.98 -0.21 -2.95
N ALA A 314 14.80 0.30 -4.16
CA ALA A 314 15.51 1.49 -4.62
C ALA A 314 15.13 2.71 -3.76
N ALA A 315 13.83 2.89 -3.49
CA ALA A 315 13.36 3.93 -2.58
C ALA A 315 13.88 3.74 -1.15
N ALA A 316 14.08 2.50 -0.68
CA ALA A 316 14.72 2.23 0.60
C ALA A 316 16.19 2.68 0.62
N GLY A 317 16.96 2.39 -0.43
CA GLY A 317 18.36 2.84 -0.56
C GLY A 317 18.49 4.36 -0.61
N LEU A 318 17.59 5.02 -1.36
CA LEU A 318 17.50 6.49 -1.39
C LEU A 318 17.12 7.06 -0.01
N ALA A 319 16.13 6.46 0.67
CA ALA A 319 15.73 6.88 2.01
C ALA A 319 16.86 6.70 3.04
N LEU A 320 17.72 5.68 2.92
CA LEU A 320 18.93 5.55 3.74
C LEU A 320 19.97 6.62 3.44
N ALA A 321 20.19 6.95 2.16
CA ALA A 321 21.09 8.03 1.78
C ALA A 321 20.63 9.37 2.37
N VAL A 322 19.32 9.65 2.30
CA VAL A 322 18.70 10.81 2.95
C VAL A 322 18.86 10.74 4.48
N ALA A 323 18.63 9.58 5.10
CA ALA A 323 18.75 9.42 6.54
C ALA A 323 20.18 9.65 7.06
N ALA A 324 21.20 9.30 6.27
CA ALA A 324 22.60 9.45 6.63
C ALA A 324 23.07 10.90 6.73
N VAL A 325 22.37 11.83 6.06
CA VAL A 325 22.64 13.27 6.11
C VAL A 325 21.53 14.04 6.84
N ALA A 326 20.51 13.34 7.35
CA ALA A 326 19.44 13.94 8.12
C ALA A 326 19.92 14.20 9.55
N PRO A 327 19.49 15.32 10.17
CA PRO A 327 19.89 15.62 11.54
C PRO A 327 19.17 14.69 12.53
N PRO A 328 19.67 14.58 13.77
CA PRO A 328 19.18 13.60 14.75
C PRO A 328 17.68 13.69 15.05
N SER A 329 17.11 14.91 15.04
CA SER A 329 15.68 15.13 15.24
C SER A 329 14.82 14.50 14.14
N LEU A 330 15.38 14.28 12.95
CA LEU A 330 14.66 13.94 11.72
C LEU A 330 14.98 12.54 11.21
N LEU A 331 16.16 12.03 11.56
CA LEU A 331 16.73 10.76 11.14
C LEU A 331 15.75 9.58 11.27
N ALA A 332 14.91 9.58 12.30
CA ALA A 332 13.93 8.52 12.55
C ALA A 332 12.97 8.28 11.38
N LEU A 333 12.52 9.34 10.70
CA LEU A 333 11.52 9.25 9.64
C LEU A 333 12.05 8.56 8.36
N PRO A 334 13.12 9.06 7.70
CA PRO A 334 13.68 8.43 6.51
C PRO A 334 14.32 7.08 6.84
N ALA A 335 14.93 6.89 8.02
CA ALA A 335 15.48 5.60 8.42
C ALA A 335 14.39 4.53 8.62
N ALA A 336 13.31 4.86 9.35
CA ALA A 336 12.18 3.93 9.53
C ALA A 336 11.49 3.64 8.19
N LEU A 337 11.29 4.66 7.34
CA LEU A 337 10.76 4.50 5.99
C LEU A 337 11.63 3.56 5.16
N ALA A 338 12.95 3.70 5.23
CA ALA A 338 13.86 2.79 4.55
C ALA A 338 13.71 1.34 5.02
N GLY A 339 13.63 1.10 6.33
CA GLY A 339 13.38 -0.24 6.88
C GLY A 339 12.06 -0.84 6.40
N VAL A 340 10.97 -0.06 6.43
CA VAL A 340 9.64 -0.47 5.94
C VAL A 340 9.68 -0.80 4.44
N LEU A 341 10.30 0.05 3.63
CA LEU A 341 10.42 -0.13 2.18
C LEU A 341 11.30 -1.34 1.85
N ALA A 342 12.41 -1.55 2.57
CA ALA A 342 13.28 -2.70 2.43
C ALA A 342 12.53 -4.00 2.73
N TYR A 343 11.80 -4.04 3.86
CA TYR A 343 10.93 -5.16 4.22
C TYR A 343 9.88 -5.42 3.14
N CYS A 344 9.14 -4.39 2.70
CA CYS A 344 8.12 -4.48 1.66
C CYS A 344 8.70 -5.01 0.33
N GLY A 345 9.81 -4.44 -0.12
CA GLY A 345 10.49 -4.81 -1.35
C GLY A 345 10.99 -6.25 -1.35
N ALA A 346 11.72 -6.67 -0.30
CA ALA A 346 12.21 -8.04 -0.15
C ALA A 346 11.07 -9.09 -0.15
N GLY A 347 9.90 -8.71 0.37
CA GLY A 347 8.70 -9.57 0.41
C GLY A 347 8.18 -10.02 -0.97
N VAL A 348 8.55 -9.30 -2.04
CA VAL A 348 8.17 -9.65 -3.41
C VAL A 348 8.77 -10.99 -3.84
N TRP A 349 10.01 -11.28 -3.46
CA TRP A 349 10.71 -12.53 -3.82
C TRP A 349 10.72 -13.57 -2.70
N SER A 350 10.02 -13.30 -1.60
CA SER A 350 9.96 -14.15 -0.41
C SER A 350 8.83 -15.20 -0.45
N ASP A 351 8.29 -15.54 -1.63
CA ASP A 351 7.24 -16.58 -1.75
C ASP A 351 7.77 -17.96 -1.34
N GLY A 352 9.03 -18.26 -1.68
CA GLY A 352 9.69 -19.50 -1.30
C GLY A 352 9.77 -19.70 0.22
N LEU A 353 9.97 -18.63 0.99
CA LEU A 353 10.00 -18.69 2.45
C LEU A 353 8.64 -19.13 3.03
N ARG A 354 7.53 -18.64 2.45
CA ARG A 354 6.18 -19.09 2.82
C ARG A 354 5.92 -20.53 2.43
N HIS A 355 6.41 -20.94 1.26
CA HIS A 355 6.30 -22.32 0.82
C HIS A 355 7.05 -23.26 1.77
N ALA A 356 8.28 -22.94 2.15
CA ALA A 356 9.05 -23.70 3.15
C ALA A 356 8.32 -23.84 4.49
N ALA A 357 7.71 -22.74 4.96
CA ALA A 357 6.90 -22.75 6.17
C ALA A 357 5.63 -23.61 6.04
N ALA A 358 4.95 -23.58 4.89
CA ALA A 358 3.74 -24.37 4.65
C ALA A 358 4.03 -25.87 4.47
N THR A 359 5.26 -26.25 4.10
CA THR A 359 5.70 -27.64 4.02
C THR A 359 6.28 -28.17 5.33
N ALA A 360 6.44 -27.32 6.35
CA ALA A 360 6.85 -27.77 7.67
C ALA A 360 5.80 -28.75 8.24
N GLY A 361 6.24 -29.87 8.82
CA GLY A 361 5.38 -30.94 9.31
C GLY A 361 5.01 -32.01 8.26
N GLN A 362 5.42 -31.88 6.99
CA GLN A 362 5.24 -32.96 6.02
C GLN A 362 6.24 -34.12 6.26
N PRO A 363 5.87 -35.38 5.96
CA PRO A 363 6.76 -36.53 6.13
C PRO A 363 8.08 -36.35 5.36
N ALA A 364 9.21 -36.71 5.98
CA ALA A 364 10.56 -36.56 5.40
C ALA A 364 10.75 -37.29 4.05
N LEU A 365 9.89 -38.24 3.72
CA LEU A 365 9.85 -38.92 2.42
C LEU A 365 9.50 -37.96 1.26
N LEU A 366 8.85 -36.83 1.54
CA LEU A 366 8.30 -35.91 0.55
C LEU A 366 9.03 -34.55 0.48
N ALA A 367 9.80 -34.19 1.51
CA ALA A 367 10.45 -32.88 1.58
C ALA A 367 11.80 -32.91 2.33
N PRO A 368 12.80 -32.14 1.88
CA PRO A 368 14.02 -31.87 2.64
C PRO A 368 13.73 -31.17 3.97
N ALA A 369 14.74 -31.10 4.84
CA ALA A 369 14.65 -30.43 6.14
C ALA A 369 14.07 -29.00 5.99
N PRO A 370 12.98 -28.64 6.70
CA PRO A 370 12.26 -27.39 6.48
C PRO A 370 13.13 -26.13 6.61
N PHE A 371 14.13 -26.18 7.50
CA PHE A 371 15.04 -25.05 7.71
C PHE A 371 16.06 -24.90 6.57
N GLU A 372 16.57 -26.00 6.02
CA GLU A 372 17.46 -25.96 4.86
C GLU A 372 16.73 -25.39 3.64
N LEU A 373 15.51 -25.85 3.41
CA LEU A 373 14.63 -25.33 2.35
C LEU A 373 14.34 -23.83 2.54
N LEU A 374 14.11 -23.38 3.79
CA LEU A 374 13.95 -21.95 4.12
C LEU A 374 15.21 -21.14 3.75
N LEU A 375 16.40 -21.62 4.08
CA LEU A 375 17.67 -20.94 3.77
C LEU A 375 17.89 -20.83 2.27
N LEU A 376 17.65 -21.90 1.52
CA LEU A 376 17.77 -21.90 0.06
C LEU A 376 16.79 -20.91 -0.59
N HIS A 377 15.55 -20.84 -0.10
CA HIS A 377 14.56 -19.85 -0.52
C HIS A 377 14.89 -18.42 -0.08
N GLY A 378 15.81 -18.24 0.86
CA GLY A 378 16.33 -16.93 1.28
C GLY A 378 17.36 -16.34 0.33
N ILE A 379 18.01 -17.15 -0.53
CA ILE A 379 19.12 -16.70 -1.39
C ILE A 379 18.66 -15.62 -2.38
N LEU A 380 17.60 -15.87 -3.15
CA LEU A 380 17.12 -14.91 -4.15
C LEU A 380 16.68 -13.57 -3.54
N PRO A 381 15.79 -13.52 -2.53
CA PRO A 381 15.41 -12.24 -1.93
C PRO A 381 16.60 -11.53 -1.29
N LEU A 382 17.59 -12.26 -0.74
CA LEU A 382 18.81 -11.66 -0.18
C LEU A 382 19.66 -10.97 -1.25
N VAL A 383 20.01 -11.68 -2.32
CA VAL A 383 20.84 -11.14 -3.41
C VAL A 383 20.18 -9.91 -4.04
N LEU A 384 18.88 -9.99 -4.33
CA LEU A 384 18.14 -8.86 -4.94
C LEU A 384 17.98 -7.69 -3.96
N ALA A 385 17.65 -7.95 -2.69
CA ALA A 385 17.52 -6.90 -1.68
C ALA A 385 18.83 -6.14 -1.47
N VAL A 386 19.93 -6.86 -1.23
CA VAL A 386 21.24 -6.26 -1.01
C VAL A 386 21.67 -5.51 -2.27
N GLY A 387 21.64 -6.15 -3.45
CA GLY A 387 22.10 -5.53 -4.69
C GLY A 387 21.36 -4.22 -5.01
N ILE A 388 20.02 -4.22 -4.95
CA ILE A 388 19.24 -3.04 -5.35
C ILE A 388 19.35 -1.90 -4.32
N VAL A 389 19.27 -2.21 -3.02
CA VAL A 389 19.37 -1.18 -1.97
C VAL A 389 20.76 -0.55 -1.97
N VAL A 390 21.82 -1.37 -2.12
CA VAL A 390 23.21 -0.88 -2.20
C VAL A 390 23.42 -0.01 -3.42
N VAL A 391 22.99 -0.46 -4.62
CA VAL A 391 23.15 0.33 -5.85
C VAL A 391 22.41 1.67 -5.73
N ALA A 392 21.15 1.67 -5.25
CA ALA A 392 20.39 2.90 -5.10
C ALA A 392 21.00 3.85 -4.04
N CYS A 393 21.49 3.31 -2.93
CA CYS A 393 22.16 4.11 -1.90
C CYS A 393 23.47 4.71 -2.42
N ALA A 394 24.30 3.92 -3.12
CA ALA A 394 25.56 4.36 -3.70
C ALA A 394 25.38 5.42 -4.80
N LEU A 395 24.36 5.27 -5.67
CA LEU A 395 24.01 6.27 -6.68
C LEU A 395 23.58 7.62 -6.06
N ALA A 396 23.08 7.59 -4.82
CA ALA A 396 22.77 8.77 -4.03
C ALA A 396 23.91 9.17 -3.07
N ALA A 397 25.13 8.66 -3.28
CA ALA A 397 26.31 8.91 -2.44
C ALA A 397 26.12 8.58 -0.94
N GLY A 398 25.18 7.68 -0.62
CA GLY A 398 24.89 7.24 0.73
C GLY A 398 25.78 6.08 1.23
N PRO A 399 25.74 5.77 2.54
CA PRO A 399 26.60 4.77 3.14
C PRO A 399 26.13 3.34 2.81
N VAL A 400 27.02 2.55 2.19
CA VAL A 400 26.73 1.18 1.72
C VAL A 400 26.56 0.19 2.87
N SER A 401 27.29 0.34 3.99
CA SER A 401 27.23 -0.61 5.11
C SER A 401 25.84 -0.65 5.80
N PRO A 402 25.20 0.48 6.16
CA PRO A 402 23.79 0.51 6.55
C PRO A 402 22.84 -0.11 5.52
N ALA A 403 23.06 0.14 4.23
CA ALA A 403 22.24 -0.43 3.15
C ALA A 403 22.27 -1.96 3.13
N VAL A 404 23.46 -2.55 3.23
CA VAL A 404 23.63 -4.02 3.35
C VAL A 404 22.94 -4.51 4.62
N ALA A 405 23.18 -3.85 5.75
CA ALA A 405 22.63 -4.24 7.05
C ALA A 405 21.10 -4.31 7.04
N VAL A 406 20.44 -3.26 6.56
CA VAL A 406 18.97 -3.18 6.48
C VAL A 406 18.41 -4.22 5.52
N ALA A 407 19.04 -4.46 4.37
CA ALA A 407 18.61 -5.47 3.41
C ALA A 407 18.71 -6.90 3.97
N VAL A 408 19.81 -7.22 4.66
CA VAL A 408 20.02 -8.53 5.31
C VAL A 408 18.95 -8.77 6.38
N VAL A 409 18.73 -7.80 7.27
CA VAL A 409 17.70 -7.91 8.32
C VAL A 409 16.30 -7.97 7.71
N ALA A 410 16.02 -7.25 6.63
CA ALA A 410 14.73 -7.33 5.94
C ALA A 410 14.41 -8.75 5.47
N VAL A 411 15.39 -9.46 4.92
CA VAL A 411 15.19 -10.84 4.46
C VAL A 411 15.09 -11.81 5.64
N ALA A 412 15.91 -11.63 6.69
CA ALA A 412 15.81 -12.44 7.90
C ALA A 412 14.45 -12.24 8.63
N ALA A 413 13.97 -11.01 8.71
CA ALA A 413 12.65 -10.68 9.24
C ALA A 413 11.52 -11.28 8.38
N ARG A 414 11.69 -11.35 7.05
CA ARG A 414 10.75 -12.08 6.18
C ARG A 414 10.73 -13.58 6.46
N ALA A 415 11.86 -14.20 6.76
CA ALA A 415 11.92 -15.62 7.15
C ALA A 415 11.24 -15.87 8.51
N MET A 416 11.49 -14.99 9.49
CA MET A 416 10.80 -14.99 10.78
C MET A 416 9.28 -14.85 10.64
N ASP A 417 8.82 -13.97 9.74
CA ASP A 417 7.41 -13.72 9.52
C ASP A 417 6.73 -14.82 8.71
N ALA A 418 7.44 -15.43 7.76
CA ALA A 418 6.91 -16.55 6.97
C ALA A 418 6.60 -17.78 7.85
N THR A 419 7.33 -17.96 8.94
CA THR A 419 7.18 -19.09 9.88
C THR A 419 6.25 -18.78 11.06
N ARG A 420 5.63 -17.59 11.09
CA ARG A 420 4.86 -17.10 12.24
C ARG A 420 3.58 -17.91 12.51
N GLY A 421 2.95 -18.48 11.49
CA GLY A 421 1.69 -19.21 11.59
C GLY A 421 0.48 -18.29 11.84
N ALA A 422 -0.66 -18.90 12.18
CA ALA A 422 -1.90 -18.20 12.49
C ALA A 422 -1.77 -17.35 13.78
N LEU A 423 -2.60 -16.31 13.90
CA LEU A 423 -2.66 -15.48 15.10
C LEU A 423 -3.08 -16.34 16.31
N PRO A 424 -2.28 -16.43 17.38
CA PRO A 424 -2.65 -17.19 18.57
C PRO A 424 -3.93 -16.64 19.20
N PRO A 425 -4.91 -17.50 19.57
CA PRO A 425 -6.14 -17.07 20.23
C PRO A 425 -5.91 -16.31 21.53
N THR A 426 -4.77 -16.54 22.20
CA THR A 426 -4.37 -15.83 23.41
C THR A 426 -4.14 -14.32 23.19
N LEU A 427 -3.78 -13.89 21.97
CA LEU A 427 -3.62 -12.48 21.63
C LEU A 427 -4.95 -11.77 21.34
N LEU A 428 -6.05 -12.53 21.21
CA LEU A 428 -7.41 -12.00 21.07
C LEU A 428 -8.12 -11.84 22.41
N GLY A 429 -7.53 -12.33 23.51
CA GLY A 429 -8.04 -12.12 24.85
C GLY A 429 -7.89 -10.66 25.30
N PRO A 430 -8.82 -10.13 26.12
CA PRO A 430 -8.75 -8.76 26.59
C PRO A 430 -7.48 -8.53 27.42
N ILE A 431 -6.77 -7.44 27.15
CA ILE A 431 -5.59 -7.00 27.89
C ILE A 431 -5.96 -5.69 28.60
N PRO A 432 -6.27 -5.71 29.91
CA PRO A 432 -6.69 -4.50 30.60
C PRO A 432 -5.53 -3.48 30.67
N LEU A 433 -5.70 -2.33 30.02
CA LEU A 433 -4.84 -1.16 30.15
C LEU A 433 -5.65 0.00 30.78
N PRO A 434 -5.00 0.98 31.43
CA PRO A 434 -5.68 2.14 31.99
C PRO A 434 -6.53 2.93 30.98
N ILE A 435 -6.19 2.84 29.69
CA ILE A 435 -6.84 3.53 28.58
C ILE A 435 -7.81 2.64 27.76
N GLY A 436 -8.01 1.38 28.16
CA GLY A 436 -8.90 0.43 27.46
C GLY A 436 -8.29 -0.95 27.25
N ASP A 437 -8.76 -1.67 26.23
CA ASP A 437 -8.26 -3.00 25.89
C ASP A 437 -7.03 -2.94 24.96
N GLY A 438 -5.89 -3.47 25.44
CA GLY A 438 -4.62 -3.55 24.73
C GLY A 438 -4.52 -4.66 23.68
N ALA A 439 -5.53 -5.54 23.55
CA ALA A 439 -5.50 -6.66 22.61
C ALA A 439 -5.24 -6.18 21.16
N GLY A 440 -5.82 -5.06 20.76
CA GLY A 440 -5.59 -4.47 19.43
C GLY A 440 -4.12 -4.10 19.16
N ALA A 441 -3.41 -3.59 20.18
CA ALA A 441 -1.99 -3.27 20.07
C ALA A 441 -1.14 -4.55 19.98
N ALA A 442 -1.49 -5.59 20.74
CA ALA A 442 -0.82 -6.89 20.66
C ALA A 442 -0.99 -7.53 19.27
N VAL A 443 -2.19 -7.49 18.69
CA VAL A 443 -2.47 -7.95 17.32
C VAL A 443 -1.71 -7.12 16.29
N LEU A 444 -1.64 -5.79 16.46
CA LEU A 444 -0.88 -4.92 15.57
C LEU A 444 0.62 -5.24 15.64
N LEU A 445 1.17 -5.37 16.85
CA LEU A 445 2.58 -5.70 17.09
C LEU A 445 2.92 -7.08 16.52
N TRP A 446 2.03 -8.06 16.70
CA TRP A 446 2.14 -9.37 16.07
C TRP A 446 2.27 -9.23 14.56
N ASN A 447 1.38 -8.47 13.90
CA ASN A 447 1.41 -8.29 12.46
C ASN A 447 2.65 -7.53 11.97
N LEU A 448 3.10 -6.52 12.71
CA LEU A 448 4.18 -5.61 12.33
C LEU A 448 5.57 -6.03 12.81
N ALA A 449 5.74 -7.15 13.52
CA ALA A 449 7.02 -7.51 14.14
C ALA A 449 8.21 -7.44 13.17
N GLY A 450 8.12 -8.04 11.97
CA GLY A 450 9.20 -7.96 10.99
C GLY A 450 9.46 -6.55 10.47
N VAL A 451 8.41 -5.75 10.24
CA VAL A 451 8.51 -4.34 9.84
C VAL A 451 9.23 -3.53 10.93
N LEU A 452 8.83 -3.71 12.19
CA LEU A 452 9.42 -3.01 13.33
C LEU A 452 10.89 -3.38 13.51
N VAL A 453 11.24 -4.66 13.41
CA VAL A 453 12.64 -5.10 13.45
C VAL A 453 13.47 -4.40 12.36
N THR A 454 12.98 -4.35 11.13
CA THR A 454 13.70 -3.69 10.03
C THR A 454 13.80 -2.18 10.18
N GLY A 455 12.73 -1.52 10.66
CA GLY A 455 12.72 -0.07 10.91
C GLY A 455 13.65 0.31 12.05
N LEU A 456 13.65 -0.45 13.14
CA LEU A 456 14.55 -0.24 14.29
C LEU A 456 16.02 -0.50 13.92
N VAL A 457 16.30 -1.52 13.12
CA VAL A 457 17.67 -1.74 12.62
C VAL A 457 18.10 -0.59 11.72
N ALA A 458 17.27 -0.16 10.77
CA ALA A 458 17.58 0.98 9.91
C ALA A 458 17.86 2.24 10.72
N LEU A 459 17.02 2.53 11.71
CA LEU A 459 17.23 3.63 12.65
C LEU A 459 18.55 3.50 13.41
N GLY A 460 18.83 2.33 13.99
CA GLY A 460 20.03 2.07 14.78
C GLY A 460 21.33 2.16 13.99
N VAL A 461 21.40 1.58 12.79
CA VAL A 461 22.63 1.60 11.98
C VAL A 461 22.91 2.97 11.37
N VAL A 462 21.89 3.81 11.19
CA VAL A 462 22.06 5.19 10.73
C VAL A 462 22.43 6.10 11.89
N SER A 463 21.80 5.95 13.06
CA SER A 463 22.11 6.77 14.25
C SER A 463 23.45 6.43 14.90
N ALA A 464 23.86 5.16 14.84
CA ALA A 464 25.12 4.67 15.35
C ALA A 464 25.73 3.63 14.39
N PRO A 465 26.56 4.05 13.42
CA PRO A 465 27.14 3.15 12.40
C PRO A 465 27.88 1.93 12.96
N GLY A 466 28.44 2.03 14.18
CA GLY A 466 29.04 0.88 14.87
C GLY A 466 28.07 -0.28 15.13
N LEU A 467 26.76 -0.02 15.20
CA LEU A 467 25.73 -1.05 15.35
C LEU A 467 25.58 -1.96 14.12
N VAL A 468 26.22 -1.64 13.00
CA VAL A 468 26.34 -2.57 11.86
C VAL A 468 26.97 -3.90 12.32
N ALA A 469 27.89 -3.89 13.29
CA ALA A 469 28.48 -5.10 13.86
C ALA A 469 27.47 -6.00 14.61
N ALA A 470 26.34 -5.44 15.08
CA ALA A 470 25.29 -6.19 15.76
C ALA A 470 24.27 -6.84 14.78
N VAL A 471 24.31 -6.48 13.50
CA VAL A 471 23.38 -6.96 12.47
C VAL A 471 23.37 -8.49 12.33
N PRO A 472 24.52 -9.19 12.33
CA PRO A 472 24.53 -10.65 12.28
C PRO A 472 23.78 -11.28 13.45
N VAL A 473 23.83 -10.68 14.65
CA VAL A 473 23.11 -11.14 15.84
C VAL A 473 21.60 -10.98 15.66
N VAL A 474 21.14 -9.83 15.14
CA VAL A 474 19.71 -9.60 14.88
C VAL A 474 19.20 -10.56 13.81
N ALA A 475 19.93 -10.70 12.70
CA ALA A 475 19.57 -11.63 11.63
C ALA A 475 19.53 -13.09 12.12
N ALA A 476 20.54 -13.51 12.90
CA ALA A 476 20.58 -14.83 13.51
C ALA A 476 19.41 -15.04 14.49
N GLY A 477 19.04 -14.02 15.27
CA GLY A 477 17.87 -14.05 16.14
C GLY A 477 16.57 -14.31 15.37
N CYS A 478 16.35 -13.59 14.27
CA CYS A 478 15.21 -13.83 13.37
C CYS A 478 15.19 -15.26 12.81
N LEU A 479 16.33 -15.75 12.34
CA LEU A 479 16.47 -17.11 11.78
C LEU A 479 16.31 -18.21 12.85
N LEU A 480 16.77 -17.97 14.07
CA LEU A 480 16.61 -18.89 15.19
C LEU A 480 15.15 -18.97 15.65
N ILE A 481 14.44 -17.84 15.67
CA ILE A 481 12.98 -17.83 15.88
C ILE A 481 12.29 -18.64 14.79
N ALA A 482 12.66 -18.43 13.52
CA ALA A 482 12.09 -19.19 12.40
C ALA A 482 12.35 -20.70 12.53
N ARG A 483 13.59 -21.10 12.84
CA ARG A 483 13.98 -22.50 13.05
C ARG A 483 13.19 -23.14 14.18
N ARG A 484 13.04 -22.45 15.32
CA ARG A 484 12.28 -22.96 16.48
C ARG A 484 10.80 -23.15 16.15
N ARG A 485 10.21 -22.27 15.35
CA ARG A 485 8.81 -22.40 14.90
C ARG A 485 8.64 -23.58 13.95
N LEU A 486 9.55 -23.73 12.98
CA LEU A 486 9.56 -24.86 12.06
C LEU A 486 9.74 -26.21 12.76
N ALA A 487 10.51 -26.27 13.83
CA ALA A 487 10.72 -27.50 14.60
C ALA A 487 9.51 -27.90 15.47
N ARG A 488 8.54 -27.00 15.67
CA ARG A 488 7.31 -27.25 16.45
C ARG A 488 6.08 -27.55 15.57
N ALA A 489 6.18 -27.26 14.28
CA ALA A 489 5.17 -27.55 13.27
C ALA A 489 5.37 -28.98 12.77
#